data_AF-A0AAD2J1X6-F1
#
_entry.id   AF-A0AAD2J1X6-F1
#
_cell.length_a   1.000
_cell.length_b   1.000
_cell.length_c   1.000
_cell.angle_alpha   90.00
_cell.angle_beta   90.00
_cell.angle_gamma   90.00
#
_symmetry.space_group_name_H-M   'P 1'
#
loop_
_entity.id
_entity.type
_entity.pdbx_description
1 polymer ?
#
loop_
_entity_poly.entity_id
_entity_poly.type
_entity_poly.pdbx_seq_one_letter_code
_entity_poly.pdbx_strand_id
1 'polypeptide(L)'
;MRNEHFSVHDLCAYQDGSAIIDEFTQTMEPVTRCLEFGNLELALCSYALDTLPLMRRIQENIPSPIPQGSRRANIWTAKCSKPLLHHFSIICSNIFGRINNPPTMKNVCAACFDDKDLRSWIRAHNGPRGCWACAQRDAPTAPLDNIQTRILECAQRYYGRAVDQMYYNSREGGYIGEHWDSYDLMQMLDIALPRDDGSLFDAIVDALGQEPWCHYDVGTLDLDNALRSSWKSFCQTIKHKRRFFFHSTGEDSRDTWTPLSLLRHIADHCEQIGLIRDIPPRTRLWRARPDLQKGKRARAADFGPPPSEYALQSNRMNPPGISMLYAASSIKTALHETRTTSARLGLWRVAESLRVLDLRALPPVPGMFSDTSRTARHALRFLHSFSNDIMQPVERSQRVNVDYLPSQVVTEFIRDYPFQDGAIDGIAYPSSVTKAGWNVALFLEPANLGLEPPEYWEAATISLSFERDQWVEIGS
;
A
#
# COMPACT_ATOMS: atom_id res chain seq x y z
N MET A 1 -19.83 32.84 4.50
CA MET A 1 -18.59 33.63 4.37
C MET A 1 -18.45 34.53 5.58
N ARG A 2 -17.27 34.49 6.21
CA ARG A 2 -16.64 35.45 7.14
C ARG A 2 -17.35 35.63 8.49
N ASN A 3 -16.94 34.92 9.54
CA ASN A 3 -15.78 35.19 10.42
C ASN A 3 -15.77 36.63 10.94
N GLU A 4 -16.50 36.85 12.03
CA GLU A 4 -16.32 37.99 12.93
C GLU A 4 -15.30 37.60 13.99
N HIS A 5 -14.11 38.17 13.88
CA HIS A 5 -13.08 38.10 14.90
C HIS A 5 -13.54 38.93 16.12
N PHE A 6 -13.66 38.29 17.27
CA PHE A 6 -13.76 38.99 18.55
C PHE A 6 -12.47 39.77 18.82
N SER A 7 -12.58 41.07 19.08
CA SER A 7 -11.43 41.90 19.43
C SER A 7 -11.15 41.82 20.93
N VAL A 8 -9.87 41.90 21.32
CA VAL A 8 -9.44 41.96 22.74
C VAL A 8 -10.08 43.16 23.48
N HIS A 9 -10.51 44.18 22.74
CA HIS A 9 -11.23 45.33 23.28
C HIS A 9 -12.61 44.98 23.85
N ASP A 10 -13.24 43.92 23.34
CA ASP A 10 -14.59 43.49 23.75
C ASP A 10 -14.58 42.68 25.06
N LEU A 11 -13.40 42.24 25.52
CA LEU A 11 -13.21 41.61 26.84
C LEU A 11 -13.15 42.63 28.00
N CYS A 12 -13.01 43.93 27.71
CA CYS A 12 -12.62 44.94 28.70
C CYS A 12 -13.77 45.64 29.45
N ALA A 13 -14.95 45.02 29.58
CA ALA A 13 -16.08 45.60 30.33
C ALA A 13 -16.31 45.01 31.73
N TYR A 14 -15.48 44.08 32.21
CA TYR A 14 -15.65 43.45 33.53
C TYR A 14 -14.35 43.48 34.35
N GLN A 15 -14.27 44.50 35.21
CA GLN A 15 -13.45 44.68 36.43
C GLN A 15 -11.98 44.22 36.45
N ASP A 16 -11.11 45.22 36.61
CA ASP A 16 -9.80 45.22 37.29
C ASP A 16 -8.65 44.40 36.68
N GLY A 17 -8.50 44.46 35.35
CA GLY A 17 -7.40 43.84 34.60
C GLY A 17 -6.23 44.76 34.18
N SER A 18 -6.21 46.05 34.57
CA SER A 18 -5.26 47.01 33.95
C SER A 18 -3.80 46.74 34.30
N ALA A 19 -3.50 46.29 35.53
CA ALA A 19 -2.13 46.04 35.97
C ALA A 19 -1.48 44.82 35.27
N ILE A 20 -2.27 43.80 34.91
CA ILE A 20 -1.78 42.62 34.21
C ILE A 20 -1.57 42.94 32.72
N ILE A 21 -2.42 43.79 32.13
CA ILE A 21 -2.35 44.17 30.73
C ILE A 21 -1.17 45.10 30.45
N ASP A 22 -0.88 46.07 31.34
CA ASP A 22 0.26 46.97 31.16
C ASP A 22 1.59 46.21 31.15
N GLU A 23 1.71 45.16 31.97
CA GLU A 23 2.91 44.31 32.02
C GLU A 23 2.96 43.32 30.84
N PHE A 24 1.80 42.76 30.42
CA PHE A 24 1.69 41.87 29.25
C PHE A 24 2.06 42.58 27.95
N THR A 25 1.68 43.86 27.82
CA THR A 25 1.97 44.69 26.65
C THR A 25 3.44 45.10 26.59
N GLN A 26 4.10 45.27 27.75
CA GLN A 26 5.53 45.59 27.84
C GLN A 26 6.45 44.41 27.49
N THR A 27 5.95 43.16 27.58
CA THR A 27 6.75 41.95 27.28
C THR A 27 6.66 41.47 25.82
N MET A 28 5.87 42.13 24.97
CA MET A 28 5.76 41.75 23.56
C MET A 28 6.74 42.54 22.69
N GLU A 29 7.75 41.87 22.14
CA GLU A 29 8.56 42.46 21.06
C GLU A 29 7.83 42.32 19.71
N PRO A 30 7.60 43.42 18.97
CA PRO A 30 7.03 43.33 17.63
C PRO A 30 8.07 42.81 16.65
N VAL A 31 7.81 41.66 16.04
CA VAL A 31 8.57 41.15 14.90
C VAL A 31 7.87 41.63 13.63
N THR A 32 8.41 42.66 12.99
CA THR A 32 7.92 43.17 11.70
C THR A 32 8.70 42.54 10.55
N ARG A 33 8.03 41.84 9.64
CA ARG A 33 8.60 41.40 8.36
C ARG A 33 7.93 42.14 7.21
N CYS A 34 8.72 42.88 6.43
CA CYS A 34 8.25 43.47 5.18
C CYS A 34 8.40 42.47 4.03
N LEU A 35 7.32 42.27 3.29
CA LEU A 35 7.29 41.49 2.04
C LEU A 35 7.00 42.46 0.90
N GLU A 36 7.93 42.54 -0.07
CA GLU A 36 7.76 43.36 -1.27
C GLU A 36 7.09 42.54 -2.38
N PHE A 37 6.00 43.08 -2.94
CA PHE A 37 5.32 42.56 -4.13
C PHE A 37 5.24 43.66 -5.18
N GLY A 38 6.23 43.69 -6.09
CA GLY A 38 6.32 44.73 -7.12
C GLY A 38 6.49 46.11 -6.49
N ASN A 39 5.58 47.05 -6.77
CA ASN A 39 5.67 48.43 -6.26
C ASN A 39 4.95 48.63 -4.91
N LEU A 40 4.57 47.53 -4.24
CA LEU A 40 3.85 47.54 -2.96
C LEU A 40 4.67 46.83 -1.88
N GLU A 41 4.85 47.52 -0.77
CA GLU A 41 5.54 47.01 0.41
C GLU A 41 4.51 46.67 1.50
N LEU A 42 4.52 45.44 2.00
CA LEU A 42 3.55 44.93 2.98
C LEU A 42 4.28 44.53 4.26
N ALA A 43 4.06 45.29 5.34
CA ALA A 43 4.62 45.01 6.66
C ALA A 43 3.69 44.08 7.47
N LEU A 44 4.16 42.88 7.79
CA LEU A 44 3.51 41.92 8.68
C LEU A 44 4.13 42.03 10.07
N CYS A 45 3.36 42.55 11.04
CA CYS A 45 3.73 42.56 12.45
C CYS A 45 3.19 41.30 13.14
N SER A 46 4.07 40.50 13.75
CA SER A 46 3.70 39.39 14.63
C SER A 46 4.35 39.58 16.00
N TYR A 47 3.65 39.21 17.07
CA TYR A 47 4.15 39.34 18.45
C TYR A 47 4.58 37.97 18.98
N ALA A 48 5.81 37.86 19.46
CA ALA A 48 6.32 36.65 20.11
C ALA A 48 6.30 36.85 21.63
N LEU A 49 5.80 35.85 22.37
CA LEU A 49 5.68 35.89 23.84
C LEU A 49 6.96 35.34 24.46
N ASP A 50 7.76 36.19 25.13
CA ASP A 50 8.85 35.71 25.97
C ASP A 50 8.31 35.25 27.33
N THR A 51 8.34 33.94 27.57
CA THR A 51 7.73 33.31 28.76
C THR A 51 8.67 33.25 29.97
N LEU A 52 9.96 33.57 29.78
CA LEU A 52 10.98 33.50 30.84
C LEU A 52 10.73 34.43 32.04
N PRO A 53 10.29 35.70 31.87
CA PRO A 53 10.02 36.59 33.00
C PRO A 53 8.83 36.13 33.84
N LEU A 54 7.78 35.62 33.18
CA LEU A 54 6.58 35.08 33.82
C LEU A 54 6.89 33.83 34.65
N MET A 55 7.71 32.93 34.11
CA MET A 55 8.14 31.71 34.82
C MET A 55 9.00 32.02 36.05
N ARG A 56 9.85 33.07 35.98
CA ARG A 56 10.73 33.47 37.09
C ARG A 56 9.95 33.99 38.30
N ARG A 57 8.91 34.80 38.08
CA ARG A 57 8.03 35.31 39.16
C ARG A 57 7.10 34.26 39.76
N ILE A 58 6.69 33.25 38.97
CA ILE A 58 5.94 32.11 39.50
C ILE A 58 6.83 31.31 40.46
N GLN A 59 8.12 31.12 40.13
CA GLN A 59 9.07 30.45 41.03
C GLN A 59 9.38 31.24 42.30
N GLU A 60 9.43 32.57 42.23
CA GLU A 60 9.71 33.44 43.39
C GLU A 60 8.55 33.51 44.40
N ASN A 61 7.31 33.19 44.01
CA ASN A 61 6.13 33.27 44.87
C ASN A 61 5.58 31.90 45.34
N ILE A 62 6.31 30.81 45.14
CA ILE A 62 5.95 29.48 45.70
C ILE A 62 6.60 29.33 47.09
N PRO A 63 5.83 29.28 48.19
CA PRO A 63 6.40 28.94 49.49
C PRO A 63 6.74 27.44 49.54
N SER A 64 7.98 27.09 49.88
CA SER A 64 8.38 25.70 50.17
C SER A 64 7.87 25.21 51.55
N PRO A 65 7.89 23.89 51.83
CA PRO A 65 6.77 22.97 51.70
C PRO A 65 5.95 22.80 53.00
N ILE A 66 4.63 22.59 52.86
CA ILE A 66 3.74 22.23 53.97
C ILE A 66 3.90 20.72 54.27
N PRO A 67 3.96 20.29 55.56
CA PRO A 67 4.28 18.91 55.94
C PRO A 67 3.19 17.89 55.55
N GLN A 68 3.63 16.63 55.37
CA GLN A 68 2.76 15.48 55.14
C GLN A 68 1.76 15.29 56.29
N GLY A 69 0.47 15.31 55.95
CA GLY A 69 -0.61 14.80 56.79
C GLY A 69 -1.65 15.81 57.23
N SER A 70 -2.66 16.08 56.41
CA SER A 70 -4.02 16.32 56.88
C SER A 70 -5.05 16.18 55.75
N ARG A 71 -6.22 15.69 56.13
CA ARG A 71 -7.35 15.28 55.28
C ARG A 71 -8.11 16.51 54.72
N ARG A 72 -8.68 16.32 53.53
CA ARG A 72 -9.79 17.05 52.86
C ARG A 72 -10.40 18.25 53.62
N ALA A 73 -10.44 19.43 52.97
CA ALA A 73 -11.57 20.37 53.07
C ALA A 73 -11.56 21.40 51.91
N ASN A 74 -12.77 21.80 51.52
CA ASN A 74 -13.17 22.67 50.41
C ASN A 74 -12.78 24.16 50.57
N ILE A 75 -13.17 24.96 49.56
CA ILE A 75 -13.38 26.43 49.45
C ILE A 75 -12.48 26.97 48.33
N TRP A 76 -12.98 27.38 47.14
CA TRP A 76 -13.91 28.49 46.88
C TRP A 76 -14.96 28.16 45.81
N THR A 77 -16.25 28.32 46.15
CA THR A 77 -17.34 28.48 45.17
C THR A 77 -17.72 29.96 45.10
N ALA A 78 -17.35 30.64 44.02
CA ALA A 78 -17.92 31.94 43.65
C ALA A 78 -18.98 31.72 42.56
N LYS A 79 -20.20 32.21 42.80
CA LYS A 79 -21.30 32.24 41.83
C LYS A 79 -20.89 33.16 40.66
N CYS A 80 -20.70 32.58 39.47
CA CYS A 80 -20.66 33.33 38.22
C CYS A 80 -21.39 32.54 37.12
N SER A 81 -22.25 33.23 36.38
CA SER A 81 -23.03 32.73 35.24
C SER A 81 -22.13 32.33 34.05
N LYS A 82 -22.52 31.25 33.34
CA LYS A 82 -21.89 30.61 32.15
C LYS A 82 -21.40 31.61 31.06
N PRO A 83 -20.47 31.30 30.12
CA PRO A 83 -19.91 30.00 29.69
C PRO A 83 -18.34 29.93 29.58
N LEU A 84 -17.58 30.76 30.30
CA LEU A 84 -16.11 30.82 30.18
C LEU A 84 -15.33 29.77 31.00
N LEU A 85 -16.00 29.02 31.88
CA LEU A 85 -15.36 28.06 32.79
C LEU A 85 -14.83 26.78 32.11
N HIS A 86 -15.30 26.42 30.91
CA HIS A 86 -14.86 25.17 30.27
C HIS A 86 -13.44 25.26 29.69
N HIS A 87 -13.08 26.39 29.07
CA HIS A 87 -11.75 26.56 28.47
C HIS A 87 -10.67 26.87 29.53
N PHE A 88 -10.98 27.64 30.58
CA PHE A 88 -10.02 27.94 31.65
C PHE A 88 -9.76 26.74 32.58
N SER A 89 -10.76 25.89 32.82
CA SER A 89 -10.59 24.65 33.59
C SER A 89 -9.70 23.63 32.88
N ILE A 90 -9.79 23.53 31.54
CA ILE A 90 -8.95 22.64 30.73
C ILE A 90 -7.49 23.11 30.73
N ILE A 91 -7.25 24.42 30.56
CA ILE A 91 -5.89 24.97 30.50
C ILE A 91 -5.19 24.86 31.88
N CYS A 92 -5.87 25.21 32.97
CA CYS A 92 -5.29 25.10 34.31
C CYS A 92 -5.10 23.65 34.78
N SER A 93 -6.01 22.73 34.41
CA SER A 93 -5.84 21.29 34.75
C SER A 93 -4.71 20.64 33.97
N ASN A 94 -4.51 21.01 32.70
CA ASN A 94 -3.39 20.54 31.88
C ASN A 94 -2.03 21.10 32.34
N ILE A 95 -1.99 22.34 32.83
CA ILE A 95 -0.77 22.97 33.33
C ILE A 95 -0.42 22.47 34.74
N PHE A 96 -1.38 22.40 35.68
CA PHE A 96 -1.13 21.87 37.03
C PHE A 96 -0.89 20.35 37.06
N GLY A 97 -1.49 19.60 36.13
CA GLY A 97 -1.22 18.16 35.97
C GLY A 97 0.19 17.86 35.49
N ARG A 98 0.80 18.75 34.69
CA ARG A 98 2.18 18.61 34.18
C ARG A 98 3.26 19.06 35.16
N ILE A 99 2.94 19.93 36.12
CA ILE A 99 3.93 20.50 37.05
C ILE A 99 4.14 19.62 38.30
N ASN A 100 3.15 18.81 38.71
CA ASN A 100 3.19 18.06 39.98
C ASN A 100 3.45 16.55 39.88
N ASN A 101 3.68 16.01 38.67
CA ASN A 101 4.18 14.65 38.48
C ASN A 101 4.97 14.64 37.17
N PRO A 102 6.27 14.27 37.15
CA PRO A 102 6.88 13.88 35.89
C PRO A 102 6.02 12.75 35.32
N PRO A 103 5.61 12.80 34.03
CA PRO A 103 4.82 11.71 33.46
C PRO A 103 5.60 10.43 33.69
N THR A 104 5.01 9.49 34.42
CA THR A 104 5.52 8.13 34.45
C THR A 104 5.40 7.65 33.02
N MET A 105 6.52 7.68 32.27
CA MET A 105 6.57 7.29 30.87
C MET A 105 6.02 5.86 30.76
N LYS A 106 4.77 5.74 30.32
CA LYS A 106 4.10 4.46 30.15
C LYS A 106 4.76 3.78 28.97
N ASN A 107 5.51 2.72 29.22
CA ASN A 107 6.15 1.92 28.18
C ASN A 107 5.34 0.65 27.94
N VAL A 108 5.07 0.31 26.68
CA VAL A 108 4.30 -0.88 26.30
C VAL A 108 5.17 -1.82 25.49
N CYS A 109 5.11 -3.11 25.81
CA CYS A 109 5.97 -4.11 25.18
C CYS A 109 5.40 -4.62 23.86
N ALA A 110 6.29 -5.08 22.97
CA ALA A 110 5.89 -5.65 21.69
C ALA A 110 4.96 -6.88 21.86
N ALA A 111 5.06 -7.62 22.96
CA ALA A 111 4.24 -8.81 23.17
C ALA A 111 2.79 -8.51 23.60
N CYS A 112 2.44 -7.24 23.88
CA CYS A 112 1.06 -6.82 24.09
C CYS A 112 0.26 -6.69 22.79
N PHE A 113 0.92 -6.75 21.62
CA PHE A 113 0.28 -6.66 20.30
C PHE A 113 0.48 -7.96 19.54
N ASP A 114 -0.55 -8.41 18.81
CA ASP A 114 -0.41 -9.53 17.89
C ASP A 114 0.06 -9.10 16.49
N ASP A 115 -0.30 -7.88 16.06
CA ASP A 115 0.04 -7.34 14.74
C ASP A 115 1.56 -7.32 14.48
N LYS A 116 1.96 -7.92 13.37
CA LYS A 116 3.37 -8.12 13.01
C LYS A 116 4.13 -6.80 12.80
N ASP A 117 3.48 -5.77 12.27
CA ASP A 117 4.12 -4.51 11.89
C ASP A 117 4.35 -3.67 13.16
N LEU A 118 3.33 -3.55 14.02
CA LEU A 118 3.45 -2.90 15.32
C LEU A 118 4.49 -3.59 16.20
N ARG A 119 4.51 -4.94 16.25
CA ARG A 119 5.52 -5.70 17.00
C ARG A 119 6.93 -5.41 16.52
N SER A 120 7.12 -5.36 15.21
CA SER A 120 8.43 -5.10 14.61
C SER A 120 8.88 -3.67 14.89
N TRP A 121 7.96 -2.71 14.78
CA TRP A 121 8.21 -1.30 15.08
C TRP A 121 8.57 -1.08 16.56
N ILE A 122 7.83 -1.68 17.51
CA ILE A 122 8.13 -1.57 18.95
C ILE A 122 9.50 -2.21 19.27
N ARG A 123 9.81 -3.36 18.67
CA ARG A 123 11.13 -4.00 18.84
C ARG A 123 12.28 -3.14 18.31
N ALA A 124 12.07 -2.45 17.19
CA ALA A 124 13.06 -1.54 16.61
C ALA A 124 13.31 -0.31 17.49
N HIS A 125 12.32 0.15 18.25
CA HIS A 125 12.50 1.23 19.23
C HIS A 125 13.48 0.86 20.35
N ASN A 126 13.60 -0.44 20.68
CA ASN A 126 14.55 -1.00 21.64
C ASN A 126 14.57 -0.29 23.01
N GLY A 127 13.39 0.05 23.54
CA GLY A 127 13.25 0.68 24.85
C GLY A 127 13.51 -0.26 26.04
N PRO A 128 13.53 0.29 27.27
CA PRO A 128 13.84 -0.46 28.49
C PRO A 128 12.83 -1.58 28.76
N ARG A 129 13.22 -2.60 29.52
CA ARG A 129 12.30 -3.69 29.89
C ARG A 129 11.33 -3.23 30.98
N GLY A 130 10.06 -3.60 30.85
CA GLY A 130 9.00 -3.27 31.82
C GLY A 130 7.79 -2.66 31.13
N CYS A 131 6.75 -3.48 30.97
CA CYS A 131 5.50 -3.07 30.36
C CYS A 131 4.53 -2.50 31.40
N TRP A 132 4.00 -1.32 31.14
CA TRP A 132 2.92 -0.71 31.92
C TRP A 132 1.62 -1.52 31.83
N ALA A 133 1.23 -2.00 30.63
CA ALA A 133 -0.03 -2.71 30.41
C ALA A 133 -0.04 -4.13 31.01
N CYS A 134 0.92 -4.99 30.67
CA CYS A 134 0.92 -6.40 31.13
C CYS A 134 1.81 -6.69 32.34
N ALA A 135 2.49 -5.68 32.90
CA ALA A 135 3.47 -5.80 33.99
C ALA A 135 4.68 -6.73 33.75
N GLN A 136 4.83 -7.30 32.54
CA GLN A 136 5.94 -8.20 32.20
C GLN A 136 7.23 -7.45 31.79
N ARG A 137 8.36 -8.18 31.80
CA ARG A 137 9.71 -7.68 31.43
C ARG A 137 10.40 -8.52 30.35
N ASP A 138 9.66 -9.35 29.63
CA ASP A 138 10.15 -10.36 28.69
C ASP A 138 10.33 -9.86 27.24
N ALA A 139 9.88 -8.63 26.92
CA ALA A 139 9.97 -8.05 25.58
C ALA A 139 10.42 -6.57 25.60
N PRO A 140 11.04 -6.07 24.52
CA PRO A 140 11.34 -4.64 24.35
C PRO A 140 10.07 -3.79 24.35
N THR A 141 10.19 -2.54 24.77
CA THR A 141 9.08 -1.60 24.87
C THR A 141 9.28 -0.35 24.03
N ALA A 142 8.19 0.38 23.79
CA ALA A 142 8.21 1.75 23.31
C ALA A 142 7.27 2.62 24.18
N PRO A 143 7.49 3.95 24.23
CA PRO A 143 6.57 4.87 24.88
C PRO A 143 5.17 4.76 24.29
N LEU A 144 4.15 4.74 25.15
CA LEU A 144 2.74 4.63 24.77
C LEU A 144 2.35 5.75 23.80
N ASP A 145 2.77 6.99 24.07
CA ASP A 145 2.49 8.14 23.21
C ASP A 145 2.99 7.91 21.78
N ASN A 146 4.18 7.33 21.61
CA ASN A 146 4.73 7.05 20.28
C ASN A 146 3.94 5.92 19.59
N ILE A 147 3.48 4.91 20.33
CA ILE A 147 2.64 3.83 19.78
C ILE A 147 1.28 4.40 19.36
N GLN A 148 0.68 5.25 20.18
CA GLN A 148 -0.58 5.94 19.89
C GLN A 148 -0.46 6.80 18.64
N THR A 149 0.59 7.63 18.54
CA THR A 149 0.87 8.42 17.34
C THR A 149 1.02 7.51 16.12
N ARG A 150 1.75 6.40 16.22
CA ARG A 150 1.92 5.47 15.10
C ARG A 150 0.59 4.85 14.65
N ILE A 151 -0.25 4.40 15.59
CA ILE A 151 -1.56 3.82 15.29
C ILE A 151 -2.44 4.88 14.63
N LEU A 152 -2.49 6.10 15.18
CA LEU A 152 -3.27 7.21 14.64
C LEU A 152 -2.83 7.57 13.21
N GLU A 153 -1.52 7.73 12.97
CA GLU A 153 -0.97 8.04 11.63
C GLU A 153 -1.31 6.94 10.61
N CYS A 154 -1.29 5.68 11.03
CA CYS A 154 -1.62 4.57 10.15
C CYS A 154 -3.14 4.47 9.90
N ALA A 155 -3.97 4.69 10.92
CA ALA A 155 -5.42 4.76 10.78
C ALA A 155 -5.84 5.90 9.86
N GLN A 156 -5.24 7.08 10.01
CA GLN A 156 -5.51 8.27 9.19
C GLN A 156 -5.19 8.11 7.70
N ARG A 157 -4.42 7.08 7.32
CA ARG A 157 -4.21 6.75 5.91
C ARG A 157 -5.48 6.20 5.27
N TYR A 158 -6.29 5.44 6.01
CA TYR A 158 -7.45 4.71 5.50
C TYR A 158 -8.79 5.27 6.00
N TYR A 159 -8.76 6.01 7.09
CA TYR A 159 -9.92 6.63 7.73
C TYR A 159 -9.69 8.12 7.90
N GLY A 160 -10.75 8.92 7.76
CA GLY A 160 -10.73 10.35 8.02
C GLY A 160 -11.72 10.72 9.12
N ARG A 161 -11.60 11.94 9.66
CA ARG A 161 -12.65 12.48 10.52
C ARG A 161 -13.90 12.77 9.68
N ALA A 162 -15.07 12.41 10.20
CA ALA A 162 -16.34 12.63 9.52
C ALA A 162 -16.57 14.11 9.20
N VAL A 163 -16.11 15.02 10.09
CA VAL A 163 -16.23 16.48 9.90
C VAL A 163 -15.46 16.99 8.67
N ASP A 164 -14.36 16.33 8.31
CA ASP A 164 -13.51 16.73 7.19
C ASP A 164 -13.95 16.11 5.85
N GLN A 165 -14.58 14.94 5.91
CA GLN A 165 -14.83 14.09 4.74
C GLN A 165 -16.30 14.05 4.33
N MET A 166 -17.24 14.15 5.29
CA MET A 166 -18.64 13.84 5.06
C MET A 166 -19.54 15.08 5.03
N TYR A 167 -20.64 14.98 4.28
CA TYR A 167 -21.69 15.99 4.32
C TYR A 167 -22.51 15.85 5.60
N TYR A 168 -22.80 17.00 6.23
CA TYR A 168 -23.65 17.07 7.41
C TYR A 168 -25.06 17.56 7.04
N ASN A 169 -26.09 16.78 7.37
CA ASN A 169 -27.48 17.18 7.19
C ASN A 169 -28.02 17.80 8.48
N SER A 170 -28.12 19.12 8.54
CA SER A 170 -28.61 19.83 9.72
C SER A 170 -30.08 19.55 10.06
N ARG A 171 -30.90 19.12 9.10
CA ARG A 171 -32.31 18.76 9.32
C ARG A 171 -32.44 17.42 10.04
N GLU A 172 -31.57 16.47 9.73
CA GLU A 172 -31.56 15.14 10.36
C GLU A 172 -30.61 15.08 11.56
N GLY A 173 -29.72 16.06 11.70
CA GLY A 173 -28.81 16.19 12.84
C GLY A 173 -27.65 15.19 12.81
N GLY A 174 -27.17 14.82 11.62
CA GLY A 174 -26.11 13.82 11.49
C GLY A 174 -25.35 13.86 10.16
N TYR A 175 -24.24 13.11 10.13
CA TYR A 175 -23.46 12.88 8.92
C TYR A 175 -24.17 11.91 7.97
N ILE A 176 -24.10 12.17 6.66
CA ILE A 176 -24.67 11.31 5.63
C ILE A 176 -23.64 10.24 5.24
N GLY A 177 -23.88 8.99 5.63
CA GLY A 177 -23.05 7.83 5.31
C GLY A 177 -22.59 7.07 6.56
N GLU A 178 -21.82 6.01 6.35
CA GLU A 178 -21.26 5.21 7.45
C GLU A 178 -20.16 5.97 8.18
N HIS A 179 -20.26 5.99 9.51
CA HIS A 179 -19.30 6.60 10.40
C HIS A 179 -19.30 5.86 11.74
N TRP A 180 -18.19 5.96 12.46
CA TRP A 180 -17.89 5.17 13.65
C TRP A 180 -17.30 6.05 14.73
N ASP A 181 -17.52 5.71 16.00
CA ASP A 181 -16.71 6.30 17.07
C ASP A 181 -15.31 5.66 17.10
N SER A 182 -14.44 6.13 18.01
CA SER A 182 -13.08 5.60 18.12
C SER A 182 -13.03 4.16 18.66
N TYR A 183 -14.06 3.71 19.39
CA TYR A 183 -14.14 2.34 19.91
C TYR A 183 -14.46 1.37 18.76
N ASP A 184 -15.45 1.71 17.94
CA ASP A 184 -15.81 0.98 16.73
C ASP A 184 -14.66 1.00 15.71
N LEU A 185 -14.01 2.15 15.50
CA LEU A 185 -12.83 2.22 14.63
C LEU A 185 -11.73 1.26 15.13
N MET A 186 -11.43 1.25 16.43
CA MET A 186 -10.41 0.36 17.00
C MET A 186 -10.73 -1.11 16.73
N GLN A 187 -12.00 -1.52 16.78
CA GLN A 187 -12.40 -2.87 16.37
C GLN A 187 -12.20 -3.12 14.88
N MET A 188 -12.52 -2.14 14.02
CA MET A 188 -12.29 -2.25 12.57
C MET A 188 -10.82 -2.32 12.19
N LEU A 189 -9.94 -1.69 12.98
CA LEU A 189 -8.49 -1.80 12.81
C LEU A 189 -7.96 -3.21 13.14
N ASP A 190 -8.78 -4.05 13.79
CA ASP A 190 -8.51 -5.46 14.12
C ASP A 190 -7.18 -5.65 14.89
N ILE A 191 -6.90 -4.75 15.83
CA ILE A 191 -5.69 -4.82 16.67
C ILE A 191 -5.95 -5.77 17.83
N ALA A 192 -5.49 -7.02 17.71
CA ALA A 192 -5.54 -7.97 18.83
C ALA A 192 -4.48 -7.64 19.90
N LEU A 193 -4.93 -7.51 21.16
CA LEU A 193 -4.11 -7.17 22.33
C LEU A 193 -4.08 -8.35 23.34
N PRO A 194 -3.30 -9.41 23.10
CA PRO A 194 -3.43 -10.69 23.82
C PRO A 194 -3.01 -10.67 25.30
N ARG A 195 -2.31 -9.62 25.76
CA ARG A 195 -1.84 -9.49 27.15
C ARG A 195 -2.46 -8.30 27.87
N ASP A 196 -3.47 -7.68 27.27
CA ASP A 196 -4.14 -6.52 27.81
C ASP A 196 -5.30 -6.92 28.72
N ASP A 197 -5.56 -6.11 29.74
CA ASP A 197 -6.70 -6.22 30.64
C ASP A 197 -7.84 -5.23 30.29
N GLY A 198 -7.68 -4.52 29.17
CA GLY A 198 -8.55 -3.43 28.70
C GLY A 198 -7.91 -2.06 28.84
N SER A 199 -6.90 -1.90 29.71
CA SER A 199 -6.29 -0.59 29.97
C SER A 199 -5.49 -0.04 28.80
N LEU A 200 -4.82 -0.90 28.02
CA LEU A 200 -4.12 -0.49 26.80
C LEU A 200 -5.12 -0.18 25.69
N PHE A 201 -6.16 -1.00 25.55
CA PHE A 201 -7.25 -0.75 24.60
C PHE A 201 -7.86 0.63 24.82
N ASP A 202 -8.30 0.94 26.04
CA ASP A 202 -8.89 2.23 26.39
C ASP A 202 -7.93 3.38 26.12
N ALA A 203 -6.65 3.22 26.49
CA ALA A 203 -5.65 4.24 26.24
C ALA A 203 -5.42 4.50 24.74
N ILE A 204 -5.50 3.47 23.87
CA ILE A 204 -5.39 3.66 22.42
C ILE A 204 -6.64 4.36 21.87
N VAL A 205 -7.83 3.95 22.31
CA VAL A 205 -9.11 4.58 21.91
C VAL A 205 -9.14 6.05 22.30
N ASP A 206 -8.70 6.40 23.51
CA ASP A 206 -8.61 7.79 23.96
C ASP A 206 -7.71 8.64 23.03
N ALA A 207 -6.61 8.07 22.53
CA ALA A 207 -5.70 8.75 21.61
C ALA A 207 -6.27 8.92 20.19
N LEU A 208 -7.20 8.05 19.77
CA LEU A 208 -7.96 8.26 18.53
C LEU A 208 -8.95 9.42 18.66
N GLY A 209 -9.22 9.92 19.87
CA GLY A 209 -10.07 11.09 20.11
C GLY A 209 -11.56 10.78 20.08
N GLN A 210 -12.40 11.82 20.19
CA GLN A 210 -13.85 11.67 20.36
C GLN A 210 -14.66 12.02 19.10
N GLU A 211 -14.00 12.52 18.06
CA GLU A 211 -14.68 12.86 16.81
C GLU A 211 -14.97 11.60 15.99
N PRO A 212 -16.17 11.48 15.39
CA PRO A 212 -16.50 10.35 14.54
C PRO A 212 -15.53 10.20 13.36
N TRP A 213 -15.26 8.95 13.02
CA TRP A 213 -14.43 8.51 11.92
C TRP A 213 -15.28 8.01 10.76
N CYS A 214 -14.74 8.05 9.57
CA CYS A 214 -15.34 7.51 8.35
C CYS A 214 -14.23 6.99 7.42
N HIS A 215 -14.61 6.39 6.30
CA HIS A 215 -13.64 6.06 5.26
C HIS A 215 -12.93 7.33 4.76
N TYR A 216 -11.64 7.21 4.47
CA TYR A 216 -10.91 8.32 3.88
C TYR A 216 -11.42 8.61 2.46
N ASP A 217 -11.73 9.87 2.16
CA ASP A 217 -12.25 10.35 0.87
C ASP A 217 -13.56 9.65 0.44
N VAL A 218 -14.60 9.78 1.28
CA VAL A 218 -15.94 9.14 1.09
C VAL A 218 -16.63 9.44 -0.25
N GLY A 219 -16.10 10.36 -1.07
CA GLY A 219 -16.59 10.69 -2.40
C GLY A 219 -15.90 9.96 -3.54
N THR A 220 -14.89 9.14 -3.28
CA THR A 220 -14.11 8.43 -4.30
C THR A 220 -13.88 6.96 -3.93
N LEU A 221 -13.56 6.14 -4.92
CA LEU A 221 -13.16 4.76 -4.68
C LEU A 221 -11.71 4.70 -4.18
N ASP A 222 -11.46 3.78 -3.25
CA ASP A 222 -10.11 3.32 -3.01
C ASP A 222 -9.43 2.91 -4.34
N LEU A 223 -8.15 3.25 -4.49
CA LEU A 223 -7.40 2.99 -5.71
C LEU A 223 -7.51 1.53 -6.18
N ASP A 224 -7.46 0.54 -5.28
CA ASP A 224 -7.57 -0.85 -5.68
C ASP A 224 -8.95 -1.20 -6.24
N ASN A 225 -10.01 -0.61 -5.69
CA ASN A 225 -11.37 -0.74 -6.21
C ASN A 225 -11.53 -0.05 -7.57
N ALA A 226 -10.98 1.17 -7.73
CA ALA A 226 -10.97 1.88 -9.01
C ALA A 226 -10.25 1.06 -10.11
N LEU A 227 -9.06 0.52 -9.80
CA LEU A 227 -8.28 -0.33 -10.71
C LEU A 227 -8.99 -1.65 -11.04
N ARG A 228 -9.61 -2.32 -10.05
CA ARG A 228 -10.41 -3.55 -10.26
C ARG A 228 -11.61 -3.29 -11.17
N SER A 229 -12.35 -2.21 -10.93
CA SER A 229 -13.48 -1.81 -11.76
C SER A 229 -13.03 -1.53 -13.20
N SER A 230 -11.94 -0.77 -13.34
CA SER A 230 -11.34 -0.46 -14.64
C SER A 230 -10.84 -1.70 -15.37
N TRP A 231 -10.22 -2.65 -14.67
CA TRP A 231 -9.81 -3.94 -15.21
C TRP A 231 -10.99 -4.78 -15.70
N LYS A 232 -12.10 -4.81 -14.96
CA LYS A 232 -13.33 -5.47 -15.38
C LYS A 232 -13.90 -4.83 -16.65
N SER A 233 -13.91 -3.50 -16.70
CA SER A 233 -14.34 -2.74 -17.89
C SER A 233 -13.45 -2.99 -19.11
N PHE A 234 -12.12 -3.02 -18.89
CA PHE A 234 -11.13 -3.39 -19.90
C PHE A 234 -11.41 -4.78 -20.45
N CYS A 235 -11.56 -5.79 -19.58
CA CYS A 235 -11.88 -7.16 -19.99
C CYS A 235 -13.16 -7.22 -20.83
N GLN A 236 -14.23 -6.53 -20.41
CA GLN A 236 -15.49 -6.49 -21.16
C GLN A 236 -15.31 -5.82 -22.54
N THR A 237 -14.54 -4.76 -22.60
CA THR A 237 -14.27 -4.03 -23.85
C THR A 237 -13.50 -4.89 -24.84
N ILE A 238 -12.42 -5.52 -24.40
CA ILE A 238 -11.58 -6.39 -25.24
C ILE A 238 -12.37 -7.63 -25.71
N LYS A 239 -13.15 -8.25 -24.81
CA LYS A 239 -13.91 -9.46 -25.14
C LYS A 239 -15.07 -9.21 -26.10
N HIS A 240 -15.78 -8.08 -25.94
CA HIS A 240 -17.11 -7.92 -26.54
C HIS A 240 -17.33 -6.62 -27.34
N LYS A 241 -16.37 -5.69 -27.35
CA LYS A 241 -16.56 -4.37 -27.99
C LYS A 241 -15.49 -4.01 -29.00
N ARG A 242 -14.23 -3.86 -28.59
CA ARG A 242 -13.12 -3.33 -29.42
C ARG A 242 -11.79 -3.97 -29.03
N ARG A 243 -10.97 -4.33 -30.01
CA ARG A 243 -9.69 -5.05 -29.80
C ARG A 243 -8.44 -4.29 -30.24
N PHE A 244 -8.52 -3.39 -31.21
CA PHE A 244 -7.35 -2.71 -31.78
C PHE A 244 -7.29 -1.23 -31.39
N PHE A 245 -8.41 -0.51 -31.52
CA PHE A 245 -8.49 0.94 -31.27
C PHE A 245 -9.12 1.25 -29.90
N PHE A 246 -8.79 0.47 -28.87
CA PHE A 246 -9.29 0.69 -27.50
C PHE A 246 -8.55 1.82 -26.78
N HIS A 247 -7.36 2.20 -27.26
CA HIS A 247 -6.50 3.24 -26.68
C HIS A 247 -7.14 4.63 -26.68
N SER A 248 -8.10 4.90 -27.57
CA SER A 248 -8.77 6.19 -27.72
C SER A 248 -10.15 6.26 -27.05
N THR A 249 -10.48 5.29 -26.19
CA THR A 249 -11.80 5.24 -25.54
C THR A 249 -11.75 5.64 -24.08
N GLY A 250 -12.67 6.53 -23.70
CA GLY A 250 -12.86 6.98 -22.32
C GLY A 250 -11.94 8.13 -21.93
N GLU A 251 -12.14 8.62 -20.72
CA GLU A 251 -11.30 9.62 -20.07
C GLU A 251 -10.94 9.10 -18.69
N ASP A 252 -9.70 9.35 -18.25
CA ASP A 252 -9.28 9.02 -16.90
C ASP A 252 -10.00 9.95 -15.90
N SER A 253 -10.41 9.39 -14.77
CA SER A 253 -10.94 10.12 -13.63
C SER A 253 -10.37 9.51 -12.35
N ARG A 254 -10.79 10.01 -11.17
CA ARG A 254 -10.35 9.42 -9.89
C ARG A 254 -10.74 7.94 -9.76
N ASP A 255 -11.89 7.56 -10.31
CA ASP A 255 -12.49 6.22 -10.14
C ASP A 255 -12.41 5.36 -11.40
N THR A 256 -11.94 5.90 -12.52
CA THR A 256 -11.96 5.23 -13.82
C THR A 256 -10.64 5.44 -14.54
N TRP A 257 -10.09 4.33 -15.05
CA TRP A 257 -8.90 4.33 -15.88
C TRP A 257 -9.26 3.88 -17.28
N THR A 258 -8.76 4.62 -18.27
CA THR A 258 -8.73 4.20 -19.66
C THR A 258 -7.90 2.92 -19.78
N PRO A 259 -8.17 2.09 -20.80
CA PRO A 259 -7.37 0.90 -21.07
C PRO A 259 -5.86 1.12 -21.09
N LEU A 260 -5.41 2.20 -21.74
CA LEU A 260 -3.98 2.49 -21.89
C LEU A 260 -3.35 2.91 -20.56
N SER A 261 -3.99 3.83 -19.82
CA SER A 261 -3.49 4.26 -18.52
C SER A 261 -3.46 3.11 -17.52
N LEU A 262 -4.44 2.20 -17.57
CA LEU A 262 -4.45 0.99 -16.75
C LEU A 262 -3.27 0.07 -17.07
N LEU A 263 -3.01 -0.20 -18.36
CA LEU A 263 -1.90 -1.06 -18.79
C LEU A 263 -0.54 -0.46 -18.41
N ARG A 264 -0.36 0.86 -18.59
CA ARG A 264 0.84 1.58 -18.12
C ARG A 264 1.01 1.46 -16.61
N HIS A 265 -0.05 1.72 -15.85
CA HIS A 265 -0.01 1.60 -14.39
C HIS A 265 0.39 0.20 -13.93
N ILE A 266 -0.09 -0.85 -14.61
CA ILE A 266 0.33 -2.23 -14.33
C ILE A 266 1.82 -2.41 -14.59
N ALA A 267 2.32 -1.97 -15.76
CA ALA A 267 3.72 -2.15 -16.13
C ALA A 267 4.67 -1.37 -15.21
N ASP A 268 4.37 -0.10 -14.96
CA ASP A 268 5.13 0.77 -14.04
C ASP A 268 5.17 0.16 -12.63
N HIS A 269 4.03 -0.28 -12.12
CA HIS A 269 3.97 -0.84 -10.77
C HIS A 269 4.72 -2.18 -10.68
N CYS A 270 4.68 -3.02 -11.73
CA CYS A 270 5.48 -4.24 -11.80
C CYS A 270 6.98 -3.94 -11.74
N GLU A 271 7.45 -2.90 -12.43
CA GLU A 271 8.85 -2.46 -12.38
C GLU A 271 9.22 -1.90 -11.00
N GLN A 272 8.41 -0.98 -10.46
CA GLN A 272 8.65 -0.32 -9.17
C GLN A 272 8.80 -1.29 -7.99
N ILE A 273 8.05 -2.40 -7.99
CA ILE A 273 8.13 -3.42 -6.92
C ILE A 273 9.15 -4.54 -7.23
N GLY A 274 9.92 -4.43 -8.31
CA GLY A 274 10.97 -5.37 -8.67
C GLY A 274 10.46 -6.73 -9.15
N LEU A 275 9.39 -6.74 -9.96
CA LEU A 275 8.95 -7.97 -10.66
C LEU A 275 9.69 -8.21 -11.97
N ILE A 276 10.41 -7.22 -12.51
CA ILE A 276 11.30 -7.47 -13.64
C ILE A 276 12.58 -8.09 -13.10
N ARG A 277 12.82 -9.37 -13.41
CA ARG A 277 13.89 -10.18 -12.82
C ARG A 277 14.55 -11.07 -13.85
N ASP A 278 15.78 -11.46 -13.57
CA ASP A 278 16.52 -12.36 -14.45
C ASP A 278 16.27 -13.83 -14.12
N ILE A 279 16.05 -14.63 -15.16
CA ILE A 279 16.29 -16.07 -15.12
C ILE A 279 17.78 -16.27 -15.41
N PRO A 280 18.56 -16.83 -14.47
CA PRO A 280 20.00 -16.88 -14.61
C PRO A 280 20.45 -17.85 -15.71
N PRO A 281 21.66 -17.65 -16.26
CA PRO A 281 22.30 -18.62 -17.15
C PRO A 281 22.33 -20.01 -16.55
N ARG A 282 22.36 -21.02 -17.43
CA ARG A 282 22.33 -22.45 -17.11
C ARG A 282 21.02 -22.97 -16.51
N THR A 283 20.00 -22.13 -16.37
CA THR A 283 18.65 -22.57 -16.01
C THR A 283 18.13 -23.58 -17.04
N ARG A 284 17.52 -24.66 -16.56
CA ARG A 284 16.94 -25.73 -17.38
C ARG A 284 15.46 -25.46 -17.63
N LEU A 285 15.07 -25.42 -18.89
CA LEU A 285 13.71 -25.20 -19.35
C LEU A 285 13.27 -26.40 -20.19
N TRP A 286 12.15 -27.01 -19.83
CA TRP A 286 11.62 -28.22 -20.43
C TRP A 286 10.37 -27.94 -21.23
N ARG A 287 10.29 -28.45 -22.45
CA ARG A 287 9.05 -28.44 -23.23
C ARG A 287 8.63 -29.85 -23.56
N ALA A 288 7.38 -30.20 -23.23
CA ALA A 288 6.80 -31.50 -23.53
C ALA A 288 6.04 -31.46 -24.87
N ARG A 289 6.19 -32.54 -25.64
CA ARG A 289 5.58 -32.79 -26.94
C ARG A 289 4.93 -34.17 -26.93
N PRO A 290 3.63 -34.24 -26.59
CA PRO A 290 2.89 -35.51 -26.52
C PRO A 290 2.58 -36.08 -27.92
N ASP A 291 2.67 -35.24 -28.95
CA ASP A 291 2.44 -35.57 -30.36
C ASP A 291 3.62 -36.29 -31.03
N LEU A 292 4.83 -36.18 -30.46
CA LEU A 292 6.00 -36.92 -30.93
C LEU A 292 5.97 -38.34 -30.36
N GLN A 293 6.17 -39.36 -31.19
CA GLN A 293 6.12 -40.77 -30.77
C GLN A 293 7.47 -41.28 -30.22
N LYS A 294 7.41 -42.23 -29.28
CA LYS A 294 8.58 -42.97 -28.77
C LYS A 294 9.31 -43.67 -29.92
N GLY A 295 10.63 -43.60 -29.93
CA GLY A 295 11.48 -44.24 -30.94
C GLY A 295 11.64 -43.49 -32.27
N LYS A 296 10.87 -42.42 -32.52
CA LYS A 296 11.12 -41.55 -33.69
C LYS A 296 12.29 -40.59 -33.43
N ARG A 297 12.95 -40.09 -34.47
CA ARG A 297 13.96 -39.03 -34.32
C ARG A 297 13.26 -37.69 -34.08
N ALA A 298 13.73 -36.92 -33.11
CA ALA A 298 13.31 -35.53 -32.88
C ALA A 298 14.51 -34.60 -33.06
N ARG A 299 14.25 -33.33 -33.33
CA ARG A 299 15.22 -32.25 -33.53
C ARG A 299 14.92 -31.10 -32.58
N ALA A 300 15.86 -30.18 -32.41
CA ALA A 300 15.66 -28.97 -31.61
C ALA A 300 14.42 -28.17 -32.07
N ALA A 301 14.17 -28.12 -33.38
CA ALA A 301 12.99 -27.48 -33.97
C ALA A 301 11.66 -28.05 -33.46
N ASP A 302 11.60 -29.34 -33.11
CA ASP A 302 10.40 -29.95 -32.54
C ASP A 302 10.13 -29.49 -31.09
N PHE A 303 11.09 -28.83 -30.43
CA PHE A 303 10.93 -28.27 -29.10
C PHE A 303 11.04 -26.74 -29.08
N GLY A 304 11.27 -26.13 -30.24
CA GLY A 304 11.24 -24.69 -30.45
C GLY A 304 9.81 -24.17 -30.62
N PRO A 305 9.60 -22.84 -30.52
CA PRO A 305 8.31 -22.23 -30.79
C PRO A 305 7.80 -22.61 -32.20
N PRO A 306 6.49 -22.71 -32.43
CA PRO A 306 5.98 -22.98 -33.78
C PRO A 306 6.26 -21.77 -34.69
N PRO A 307 6.56 -21.98 -35.99
CA PRO A 307 6.57 -20.89 -36.95
C PRO A 307 5.24 -20.16 -36.97
N SER A 308 5.25 -18.86 -37.26
CA SER A 308 4.07 -17.99 -37.15
C SER A 308 2.89 -18.49 -38.01
N GLU A 309 3.17 -19.08 -39.19
CA GLU A 309 2.17 -19.72 -40.05
C GLU A 309 1.49 -20.96 -39.43
N TYR A 310 2.14 -21.63 -38.47
CA TYR A 310 1.64 -22.81 -37.76
C TYR A 310 1.26 -22.53 -36.30
N ALA A 311 1.38 -21.28 -35.84
CA ALA A 311 0.95 -20.84 -34.52
C ALA A 311 -0.58 -20.72 -34.44
N LEU A 312 -1.32 -21.79 -34.76
CA LEU A 312 -2.78 -21.77 -34.92
C LEU A 312 -3.56 -21.85 -33.59
N GLN A 313 -2.89 -22.23 -32.50
CA GLN A 313 -3.53 -22.40 -31.20
C GLN A 313 -3.53 -21.07 -30.42
N SER A 314 -4.71 -20.66 -29.97
CA SER A 314 -4.85 -19.54 -29.03
C SER A 314 -4.38 -19.99 -27.65
N ASN A 315 -3.31 -19.36 -27.16
CA ASN A 315 -2.75 -19.62 -25.84
C ASN A 315 -3.00 -18.43 -24.91
N ARG A 316 -2.75 -18.62 -23.62
CA ARG A 316 -3.00 -17.60 -22.60
C ARG A 316 -2.29 -16.28 -22.89
N MET A 317 -1.02 -16.35 -23.29
CA MET A 317 -0.17 -15.17 -23.45
C MET A 317 -0.08 -14.69 -24.91
N ASN A 318 -0.50 -15.49 -25.90
CA ASN A 318 -0.46 -15.10 -27.31
C ASN A 318 -1.68 -15.58 -28.12
N PRO A 319 -2.21 -14.73 -29.01
CA PRO A 319 -3.23 -15.13 -29.97
C PRO A 319 -2.64 -16.01 -31.08
N PRO A 320 -3.48 -16.70 -31.86
CA PRO A 320 -3.05 -17.39 -33.07
C PRO A 320 -2.31 -16.44 -34.02
N GLY A 321 -1.23 -16.93 -34.64
CA GLY A 321 -0.38 -16.16 -35.56
C GLY A 321 0.78 -15.42 -34.88
N ILE A 322 0.79 -15.29 -33.55
CA ILE A 322 1.92 -14.73 -32.80
C ILE A 322 2.70 -15.87 -32.15
N SER A 323 3.98 -16.04 -32.51
CA SER A 323 4.83 -17.09 -31.95
C SER A 323 5.36 -16.74 -30.55
N MET A 324 5.37 -17.74 -29.66
CA MET A 324 6.03 -17.69 -28.34
C MET A 324 6.51 -19.08 -27.93
N LEU A 325 7.63 -19.15 -27.19
CA LEU A 325 8.13 -20.40 -26.62
C LEU A 325 7.60 -20.58 -25.20
N TYR A 326 6.77 -21.61 -25.00
CA TYR A 326 6.37 -22.05 -23.66
C TYR A 326 7.30 -23.16 -23.17
N ALA A 327 7.85 -22.98 -21.97
CA ALA A 327 8.66 -23.98 -21.30
C ALA A 327 8.39 -24.00 -19.79
N ALA A 328 8.74 -25.11 -19.15
CA ALA A 328 8.55 -25.34 -17.74
C ALA A 328 9.88 -25.59 -17.02
N SER A 329 9.92 -25.24 -15.75
CA SER A 329 11.08 -25.42 -14.86
C SER A 329 11.51 -26.87 -14.60
N SER A 330 10.61 -27.84 -14.83
CA SER A 330 10.88 -29.26 -14.56
C SER A 330 10.14 -30.17 -15.53
N ILE A 331 10.64 -31.40 -15.68
CA ILE A 331 9.98 -32.48 -16.44
C ILE A 331 8.55 -32.72 -15.94
N LYS A 332 8.37 -32.78 -14.62
CA LYS A 332 7.08 -33.00 -13.99
C LYS A 332 6.10 -31.89 -14.37
N THR A 333 6.52 -30.64 -14.26
CA THR A 333 5.70 -29.49 -14.64
C THR A 333 5.37 -29.51 -16.13
N ALA A 334 6.35 -29.75 -17.01
CA ALA A 334 6.15 -29.82 -18.45
C ALA A 334 5.12 -30.89 -18.86
N LEU A 335 5.18 -32.09 -18.28
CA LEU A 335 4.21 -33.17 -18.52
C LEU A 335 2.80 -32.84 -18.00
N HIS A 336 2.70 -32.17 -16.84
CA HIS A 336 1.40 -31.78 -16.32
C HIS A 336 0.70 -30.74 -17.20
N GLU A 337 1.43 -29.79 -17.80
CA GLU A 337 0.85 -28.80 -18.72
C GLU A 337 0.25 -29.44 -19.98
N THR A 338 0.77 -30.60 -20.42
CA THR A 338 0.21 -31.34 -21.56
C THR A 338 -1.02 -32.17 -21.18
N ARG A 339 -1.29 -32.37 -19.89
CA ARG A 339 -2.34 -33.26 -19.36
C ARG A 339 -2.19 -34.71 -19.86
N THR A 340 -0.94 -35.15 -20.08
CA THR A 340 -0.61 -36.51 -20.52
C THR A 340 0.33 -37.20 -19.53
N THR A 341 0.30 -38.53 -19.47
CA THR A 341 1.18 -39.34 -18.61
C THR A 341 2.52 -39.65 -19.27
N SER A 342 2.60 -39.51 -20.59
CA SER A 342 3.82 -39.67 -21.38
C SER A 342 3.95 -38.57 -22.42
N ALA A 343 5.19 -38.12 -22.65
CA ALA A 343 5.53 -37.24 -23.76
C ALA A 343 7.03 -37.34 -24.06
N ARG A 344 7.43 -36.86 -25.24
CA ARG A 344 8.82 -36.53 -25.50
C ARG A 344 9.11 -35.14 -24.94
N LEU A 345 10.20 -34.98 -24.20
CA LEU A 345 10.60 -33.69 -23.65
C LEU A 345 11.92 -33.23 -24.23
N GLY A 346 11.98 -31.94 -24.59
CA GLY A 346 13.20 -31.25 -24.98
C GLY A 346 13.71 -30.39 -23.84
N LEU A 347 15.03 -30.38 -23.65
CA LEU A 347 15.72 -29.54 -22.68
C LEU A 347 16.41 -28.37 -23.40
N TRP A 348 15.97 -27.16 -23.06
CA TRP A 348 16.65 -25.92 -23.36
C TRP A 348 17.41 -25.43 -22.14
N ARG A 349 18.63 -24.94 -22.35
CA ARG A 349 19.44 -24.30 -21.32
C ARG A 349 19.63 -22.83 -21.64
N VAL A 350 19.32 -21.99 -20.67
CA VAL A 350 19.53 -20.53 -20.74
C VAL A 350 21.02 -20.26 -20.94
N ALA A 351 21.38 -19.61 -22.05
CA ALA A 351 22.75 -19.28 -22.41
C ALA A 351 23.19 -17.98 -21.73
N GLU A 352 22.32 -16.97 -21.79
CA GLU A 352 22.49 -15.64 -21.18
C GLU A 352 21.27 -15.31 -20.33
N SER A 353 21.41 -14.43 -19.34
CA SER A 353 20.30 -14.06 -18.45
C SER A 353 19.08 -13.63 -19.25
N LEU A 354 17.90 -14.16 -18.92
CA LEU A 354 16.64 -13.74 -19.54
C LEU A 354 15.91 -12.78 -18.60
N ARG A 355 15.69 -11.55 -19.02
CA ARG A 355 14.93 -10.56 -18.26
C ARG A 355 13.45 -10.84 -18.43
N VAL A 356 12.73 -11.16 -17.36
CA VAL A 356 11.31 -11.55 -17.44
C VAL A 356 10.46 -10.77 -16.45
N LEU A 357 9.19 -10.60 -16.78
CA LEU A 357 8.19 -10.28 -15.78
C LEU A 357 7.93 -11.52 -14.92
N ASP A 358 8.38 -11.49 -13.68
CA ASP A 358 8.30 -12.60 -12.73
C ASP A 358 7.04 -12.54 -11.86
N LEU A 359 5.97 -13.16 -12.36
CA LEU A 359 4.71 -13.36 -11.63
C LEU A 359 4.76 -14.63 -10.75
N ARG A 360 5.93 -15.25 -10.53
CA ARG A 360 6.03 -16.49 -9.74
C ARG A 360 5.64 -16.29 -8.28
N ALA A 361 6.03 -15.14 -7.72
CA ALA A 361 5.76 -14.78 -6.35
C ALA A 361 5.73 -13.25 -6.22
N LEU A 362 4.53 -12.70 -6.14
CA LEU A 362 4.34 -11.30 -5.78
C LEU A 362 4.67 -11.10 -4.29
N PRO A 363 5.23 -9.94 -3.90
CA PRO A 363 5.45 -9.64 -2.50
C PRO A 363 4.12 -9.66 -1.72
N PRO A 364 4.11 -10.11 -0.45
CA PRO A 364 2.90 -10.07 0.35
C PRO A 364 2.43 -8.63 0.52
N VAL A 365 1.11 -8.42 0.58
CA VAL A 365 0.55 -7.09 0.87
C VAL A 365 1.00 -6.67 2.28
N PRO A 366 1.72 -5.55 2.44
CA PRO A 366 2.13 -5.04 3.75
C PRO A 366 0.93 -4.81 4.64
N GLY A 367 1.07 -4.97 5.96
CA GLY A 367 -0.01 -4.72 6.93
C GLY A 367 -0.28 -3.22 7.11
N MET A 368 -1.36 -2.88 7.82
CA MET A 368 -1.89 -1.51 7.84
C MET A 368 -0.96 -0.57 8.59
N PHE A 369 -0.25 -1.11 9.59
CA PHE A 369 0.72 -0.41 10.42
C PHE A 369 2.15 -0.46 9.85
N SER A 370 2.33 -0.92 8.62
CA SER A 370 3.60 -0.87 7.91
C SER A 370 3.95 0.56 7.46
N ASP A 371 5.21 0.78 7.07
CA ASP A 371 5.64 2.06 6.49
C ASP A 371 5.22 2.25 5.02
N THR A 372 4.54 1.27 4.43
CA THR A 372 4.06 1.36 3.05
C THR A 372 2.92 2.38 2.94
N SER A 373 2.96 3.22 1.89
CA SER A 373 1.89 4.18 1.59
C SER A 373 0.59 3.45 1.23
N ARG A 374 -0.56 4.09 1.50
CA ARG A 374 -1.89 3.56 1.11
C ARG A 374 -1.94 3.26 -0.39
N THR A 375 -1.44 4.17 -1.22
CA THR A 375 -1.36 4.02 -2.68
C THR A 375 -0.57 2.76 -3.09
N ALA A 376 0.64 2.57 -2.56
CA ALA A 376 1.45 1.40 -2.90
C ALA A 376 0.81 0.09 -2.40
N ARG A 377 0.20 0.09 -1.21
CA ARG A 377 -0.54 -1.06 -0.69
C ARG A 377 -1.74 -1.39 -1.59
N HIS A 378 -2.53 -0.40 -2.00
CA HIS A 378 -3.68 -0.59 -2.87
C HIS A 378 -3.28 -1.09 -4.27
N ALA A 379 -2.27 -0.49 -4.88
CA ALA A 379 -1.73 -0.94 -6.16
C ALA A 379 -1.25 -2.40 -6.08
N LEU A 380 -0.58 -2.81 -4.98
CA LEU A 380 -0.18 -4.20 -4.78
C LEU A 380 -1.39 -5.14 -4.55
N ARG A 381 -2.41 -4.72 -3.78
CA ARG A 381 -3.67 -5.50 -3.63
C ARG A 381 -4.35 -5.73 -4.97
N PHE A 382 -4.40 -4.71 -5.82
CA PHE A 382 -4.91 -4.83 -7.18
C PHE A 382 -4.06 -5.80 -7.98
N LEU A 383 -2.73 -5.66 -7.97
CA LEU A 383 -1.82 -6.50 -8.73
C LEU A 383 -1.96 -7.99 -8.39
N HIS A 384 -2.16 -8.35 -7.11
CA HIS A 384 -2.47 -9.73 -6.71
C HIS A 384 -3.73 -10.26 -7.39
N SER A 385 -4.79 -9.45 -7.46
CA SER A 385 -6.02 -9.85 -8.15
C SER A 385 -5.86 -9.95 -9.65
N PHE A 386 -5.23 -8.95 -10.26
CA PHE A 386 -4.93 -8.91 -11.67
C PHE A 386 -4.09 -10.11 -12.09
N SER A 387 -3.02 -10.39 -11.35
CA SER A 387 -2.13 -11.53 -11.58
C SER A 387 -2.94 -12.83 -11.53
N ASN A 388 -3.77 -13.03 -10.49
CA ASN A 388 -4.64 -14.19 -10.41
C ASN A 388 -5.55 -14.31 -11.65
N ASP A 389 -6.20 -13.23 -12.07
CA ASP A 389 -7.11 -13.24 -13.23
C ASP A 389 -6.41 -13.65 -14.53
N ILE A 390 -5.22 -13.11 -14.81
CA ILE A 390 -4.48 -13.44 -16.04
C ILE A 390 -3.78 -14.80 -15.99
N MET A 391 -3.61 -15.39 -14.80
CA MET A 391 -2.90 -16.66 -14.60
C MET A 391 -3.81 -17.88 -14.47
N GLN A 392 -5.13 -17.70 -14.27
CA GLN A 392 -6.04 -18.84 -14.22
C GLN A 392 -6.17 -19.49 -15.61
N PRO A 393 -6.10 -20.84 -15.70
CA PRO A 393 -6.41 -21.52 -16.95
C PRO A 393 -7.89 -21.33 -17.29
N VAL A 394 -8.17 -20.88 -18.51
CA VAL A 394 -9.52 -20.88 -19.04
C VAL A 394 -9.87 -22.31 -19.43
N GLU A 395 -11.09 -22.73 -19.12
CA GLU A 395 -11.62 -24.01 -19.57
C GLU A 395 -11.52 -24.11 -21.10
N ARG A 396 -10.99 -25.23 -21.62
CA ARG A 396 -10.84 -25.48 -23.06
C ARG A 396 -12.20 -25.71 -23.72
N SER A 397 -12.99 -24.66 -23.79
CA SER A 397 -14.29 -24.56 -24.44
C SER A 397 -14.18 -23.72 -25.71
N GLN A 398 -15.28 -23.58 -26.45
CA GLN A 398 -15.35 -22.67 -27.61
C GLN A 398 -15.04 -21.20 -27.25
N ARG A 399 -15.03 -20.84 -25.95
CA ARG A 399 -14.74 -19.48 -25.47
C ARG A 399 -13.27 -19.18 -25.24
N VAL A 400 -12.36 -20.15 -25.37
CA VAL A 400 -10.91 -19.94 -25.19
C VAL A 400 -10.38 -18.74 -25.99
N ASN A 401 -10.85 -18.59 -27.23
CA ASN A 401 -10.43 -17.51 -28.13
C ASN A 401 -10.91 -16.11 -27.69
N VAL A 402 -11.91 -16.03 -26.81
CA VAL A 402 -12.42 -14.78 -26.25
C VAL A 402 -11.85 -14.54 -24.86
N ASP A 403 -11.79 -15.59 -24.05
CA ASP A 403 -11.43 -15.47 -22.64
C ASP A 403 -9.94 -15.19 -22.41
N TYR A 404 -9.05 -15.58 -23.32
CA TYR A 404 -7.63 -15.21 -23.29
C TYR A 404 -7.31 -13.83 -23.85
N LEU A 405 -8.27 -13.14 -24.50
CA LEU A 405 -7.96 -11.85 -25.11
C LEU A 405 -7.38 -10.82 -24.12
N PRO A 406 -7.89 -10.66 -22.88
CA PRO A 406 -7.30 -9.70 -21.95
C PRO A 406 -5.85 -10.01 -21.59
N SER A 407 -5.50 -11.28 -21.34
CA SER A 407 -4.12 -11.68 -21.01
C SER A 407 -3.19 -11.58 -22.23
N GLN A 408 -3.70 -11.82 -23.44
CA GLN A 408 -2.97 -11.63 -24.69
C GLN A 408 -2.63 -10.16 -24.93
N VAL A 409 -3.63 -9.26 -24.82
CA VAL A 409 -3.41 -7.81 -24.97
C VAL A 409 -2.42 -7.28 -23.92
N VAL A 410 -2.54 -7.72 -22.67
CA VAL A 410 -1.57 -7.41 -21.61
C VAL A 410 -0.17 -7.89 -21.98
N THR A 411 -0.05 -9.12 -22.49
CA THR A 411 1.25 -9.70 -22.84
C THR A 411 1.92 -8.93 -23.97
N GLU A 412 1.18 -8.61 -25.03
CA GLU A 412 1.67 -7.80 -26.15
C GLU A 412 2.06 -6.40 -25.69
N PHE A 413 1.24 -5.76 -24.85
CA PHE A 413 1.58 -4.45 -24.28
C PHE A 413 2.87 -4.48 -23.46
N ILE A 414 3.04 -5.51 -22.61
CA ILE A 414 4.21 -5.66 -21.75
C ILE A 414 5.47 -6.01 -22.55
N ARG A 415 5.33 -6.78 -23.64
CA ARG A 415 6.44 -7.11 -24.55
C ARG A 415 7.10 -5.84 -25.11
N ASP A 416 6.30 -4.86 -25.50
CA ASP A 416 6.77 -3.63 -26.14
C ASP A 416 6.90 -2.45 -25.15
N TYR A 417 6.68 -2.70 -23.85
CA TYR A 417 6.75 -1.65 -22.84
C TYR A 417 8.20 -1.20 -22.61
N PRO A 418 8.48 0.12 -22.60
CA PRO A 418 9.84 0.64 -22.44
C PRO A 418 10.26 0.65 -20.96
N PHE A 419 10.56 -0.52 -20.40
CA PHE A 419 11.15 -0.63 -19.07
C PHE A 419 12.55 0.01 -19.01
N GLN A 420 12.98 0.44 -17.82
CA GLN A 420 14.22 1.20 -17.60
C GLN A 420 15.47 0.49 -18.11
N ASP A 421 15.60 -0.83 -17.87
CA ASP A 421 16.74 -1.63 -18.34
C ASP A 421 16.48 -2.34 -19.69
N GLY A 422 15.57 -1.81 -20.51
CA GLY A 422 15.31 -2.30 -21.87
C GLY A 422 14.10 -3.22 -21.98
N ALA A 423 14.01 -3.98 -23.07
CA ALA A 423 12.93 -4.94 -23.28
C ALA A 423 13.03 -6.13 -22.31
N ILE A 424 11.96 -6.90 -22.20
CA ILE A 424 11.95 -8.17 -21.48
C ILE A 424 11.82 -9.34 -22.48
N ASP A 425 12.38 -10.48 -22.14
CA ASP A 425 12.40 -11.70 -22.95
C ASP A 425 11.14 -12.56 -22.75
N GLY A 426 10.31 -12.28 -21.74
CA GLY A 426 9.10 -13.05 -21.49
C GLY A 426 8.44 -12.85 -20.12
N ILE A 427 7.50 -13.74 -19.80
CA ILE A 427 6.72 -13.73 -18.56
C ILE A 427 6.86 -15.09 -17.86
N ALA A 428 7.30 -15.09 -16.61
CA ALA A 428 7.38 -16.28 -15.75
C ALA A 428 6.20 -16.34 -14.76
N TYR A 429 5.60 -17.51 -14.57
CA TYR A 429 4.41 -17.70 -13.73
C TYR A 429 4.38 -19.08 -13.05
N PRO A 430 3.80 -19.25 -11.84
CA PRO A 430 3.54 -20.55 -11.22
C PRO A 430 2.81 -21.49 -12.17
N SER A 431 3.14 -22.77 -12.07
CA SER A 431 2.27 -23.80 -12.60
C SER A 431 0.98 -23.84 -11.78
N SER A 432 -0.16 -23.94 -12.46
CA SER A 432 -1.45 -24.14 -11.81
C SER A 432 -1.60 -25.54 -11.20
N VAL A 433 -0.66 -26.46 -11.48
CA VAL A 433 -0.75 -27.88 -11.11
C VAL A 433 0.32 -28.29 -10.10
N THR A 434 1.54 -27.77 -10.20
CA THR A 434 2.64 -28.12 -9.27
C THR A 434 3.04 -26.94 -8.39
N LYS A 435 2.84 -27.05 -7.08
CA LYS A 435 3.17 -25.98 -6.11
C LYS A 435 4.60 -25.44 -6.17
N ALA A 436 5.57 -26.28 -6.55
CA ALA A 436 6.99 -25.91 -6.64
C ALA A 436 7.47 -25.61 -8.08
N GLY A 437 6.63 -25.88 -9.09
CA GLY A 437 7.00 -25.70 -10.49
C GLY A 437 6.46 -24.40 -11.06
N TRP A 438 7.20 -23.84 -11.99
CA TRP A 438 6.83 -22.65 -12.76
C TRP A 438 7.00 -22.87 -14.26
N ASN A 439 6.33 -22.02 -15.02
CA ASN A 439 6.36 -21.93 -16.47
C ASN A 439 6.87 -20.56 -16.90
N VAL A 440 7.34 -20.47 -18.15
CA VAL A 440 7.71 -19.22 -18.78
C VAL A 440 7.20 -19.21 -20.21
N ALA A 441 6.63 -18.07 -20.62
CA ALA A 441 6.33 -17.75 -22.00
C ALA A 441 7.38 -16.75 -22.48
N LEU A 442 8.27 -17.19 -23.37
CA LEU A 442 9.34 -16.38 -23.93
C LEU A 442 8.92 -15.80 -25.28
N PHE A 443 9.26 -14.54 -25.51
CA PHE A 443 9.03 -13.80 -26.75
C PHE A 443 10.07 -14.20 -27.79
N LEU A 444 10.08 -15.49 -28.11
CA LEU A 444 10.99 -16.11 -29.05
C LEU A 444 10.21 -16.76 -30.19
N GLU A 445 10.74 -16.54 -31.38
CA GLU A 445 10.36 -17.15 -32.64
C GLU A 445 11.44 -18.15 -33.08
N PRO A 446 11.15 -19.03 -34.07
CA PRO A 446 12.14 -20.00 -34.54
C PRO A 446 13.45 -19.36 -34.99
N ALA A 447 13.38 -18.19 -35.64
CA ALA A 447 14.53 -17.44 -36.11
C ALA A 447 15.47 -17.00 -34.97
N ASN A 448 14.92 -16.58 -33.83
CA ASN A 448 15.73 -16.17 -32.68
C ASN A 448 16.56 -17.34 -32.11
N LEU A 449 16.10 -18.59 -32.30
CA LEU A 449 16.80 -19.80 -31.89
C LEU A 449 17.69 -20.41 -32.99
N GLY A 450 17.83 -19.74 -34.14
CA GLY A 450 18.55 -20.26 -35.30
C GLY A 450 17.92 -21.53 -35.90
N LEU A 451 16.62 -21.74 -35.67
CA LEU A 451 15.86 -22.87 -36.21
C LEU A 451 15.35 -22.60 -37.63
N GLU A 452 15.18 -21.32 -37.97
CA GLU A 452 14.80 -20.81 -39.28
C GLU A 452 15.68 -19.60 -39.63
N PRO A 453 15.88 -19.29 -40.92
CA PRO A 453 16.53 -18.05 -41.31
C PRO A 453 15.71 -16.83 -40.82
N PRO A 454 16.33 -15.77 -40.29
CA PRO A 454 15.60 -14.57 -39.91
C PRO A 454 14.96 -13.93 -41.14
N GLU A 455 13.74 -13.40 -40.97
CA GLU A 455 13.25 -12.36 -41.89
C GLU A 455 14.16 -11.13 -41.74
N TYR A 456 14.40 -10.45 -42.86
CA TYR A 456 15.36 -9.36 -43.08
C TYR A 456 15.89 -8.61 -41.83
N TRP A 457 17.20 -8.28 -41.84
CA TRP A 457 17.95 -7.37 -40.92
C TRP A 457 17.93 -7.64 -39.40
N GLU A 458 17.22 -8.66 -38.89
CA GLU A 458 17.37 -9.10 -37.50
C GLU A 458 18.41 -10.23 -37.35
N ALA A 459 19.38 -10.04 -36.46
CA ALA A 459 20.33 -11.11 -36.10
C ALA A 459 19.63 -12.14 -35.20
N ALA A 460 20.02 -13.41 -35.32
CA ALA A 460 19.54 -14.45 -34.40
C ALA A 460 20.06 -14.19 -32.97
N THR A 461 19.16 -13.84 -32.06
CA THR A 461 19.48 -13.64 -30.64
C THR A 461 19.29 -14.95 -29.88
N ILE A 462 20.33 -15.79 -29.82
CA ILE A 462 20.23 -17.11 -29.18
C ILE A 462 20.50 -17.00 -27.66
N SER A 463 19.45 -16.74 -26.88
CA SER A 463 19.51 -16.77 -25.41
C SER A 463 19.26 -18.18 -24.83
N LEU A 464 18.98 -19.18 -25.66
CA LEU A 464 18.74 -20.58 -25.28
C LEU A 464 19.54 -21.57 -26.14
N SER A 465 20.12 -22.58 -25.50
CA SER A 465 20.82 -23.69 -26.16
C SER A 465 20.04 -25.00 -25.99
N PHE A 466 19.75 -25.70 -27.09
CA PHE A 466 19.13 -27.02 -27.02
C PHE A 466 20.16 -28.06 -26.62
N GLU A 467 19.93 -28.80 -25.53
CA GLU A 467 20.88 -29.81 -25.06
C GLU A 467 20.56 -31.20 -25.58
N ARG A 468 19.31 -31.64 -25.35
CA ARG A 468 18.88 -33.00 -25.63
C ARG A 468 17.37 -33.12 -25.53
N ASP A 469 16.85 -34.20 -26.10
CA ASP A 469 15.51 -34.70 -25.83
C ASP A 469 15.53 -36.03 -25.08
N GLN A 470 14.40 -36.38 -24.45
CA GLN A 470 14.19 -37.68 -23.82
C GLN A 470 12.71 -38.05 -23.81
N TRP A 471 12.42 -39.35 -23.91
CA TRP A 471 11.08 -39.87 -23.64
C TRP A 471 10.88 -39.98 -22.12
N VAL A 472 9.76 -39.48 -21.60
CA VAL A 472 9.39 -39.67 -20.19
C VAL A 472 7.97 -40.17 -20.09
N GLU A 473 7.78 -41.09 -19.16
CA GLU A 473 6.51 -41.70 -18.80
C GLU A 473 6.45 -41.74 -17.29
N ILE A 474 5.42 -41.11 -16.71
CA ILE A 474 5.19 -41.14 -15.26
C ILE A 474 4.25 -42.31 -15.01
N GLY A 475 4.74 -43.32 -14.27
CA GLY A 475 3.90 -44.41 -13.79
C GLY A 475 2.79 -43.88 -12.88
N SER A 476 1.59 -44.43 -13.05
CA SER A 476 0.38 -44.12 -12.27
C SER A 476 0.60 -44.23 -10.77
#